data_AF-A0A4P6DVC0-F1
#
_entry.id   AF-A0A4P6DVC0-F1
#
_cell.length_a   1.000
_cell.length_b   1.000
_cell.length_c   1.000
_cell.angle_alpha   90.00
_cell.angle_beta   90.00
_cell.angle_gamma   90.00
#
_symmetry.space_group_name_H-M   'P 1'
#
loop_
_entity.id
_entity.type
_entity.pdbx_description
1 polymer ?
#
loop_
_entity_poly.entity_id
_entity_poly.type
_entity_poly.pdbx_seq_one_letter_code
_entity_poly.pdbx_strand_id
1 'polypeptide(L)'
;MDGDILFRRELPRTVGLSVTGGASADLTDIVVTTESGERVELPDIAYRGNGPVTTGLALEADSYTVDMTVTYHEGMWGVQVHTGDVNGPDHNVASFGRSFELQLVREGCGSTLAGTEVSMDMVRPGTVWHARIHVADRGADMALEIDGQPIVAGREAADEPRRTVSVARDSAGGVTYLRVVNAMADPVSVDLSQVLDALDVPVSSRAAATATVLTADDPYAGVHGEEAPTRPVERPCELMSGMYEAPAWSFTVIAVG
;
A
#
# COMPACT_ATOMS: atom_id res chain seq x y z
N MET A 1 2.56 20.73 15.20
CA MET A 1 2.47 22.12 14.74
C MET A 1 3.18 22.13 13.40
N ASP A 2 2.50 22.71 12.42
CA ASP A 2 2.42 22.44 10.97
C ASP A 2 1.94 21.03 10.58
N GLY A 3 0.91 21.05 9.73
CA GLY A 3 -0.04 19.96 9.50
C GLY A 3 0.52 18.87 8.63
N ASP A 4 0.05 17.65 8.87
CA ASP A 4 0.33 16.50 8.04
C ASP A 4 0.10 16.89 6.56
N ILE A 5 1.16 16.93 5.76
CA ILE A 5 1.01 17.02 4.31
C ILE A 5 0.63 15.63 3.86
N LEU A 6 -0.66 15.45 3.63
CA LEU A 6 -1.26 14.21 3.20
C LEU A 6 -0.84 13.97 1.75
N PHE A 7 -0.15 12.85 1.51
CA PHE A 7 0.24 12.46 0.16
C PHE A 7 -0.80 11.51 -0.40
N ARG A 8 -1.40 11.88 -1.53
CA ARG A 8 -2.20 10.96 -2.33
C ARG A 8 -1.32 10.37 -3.41
N ARG A 9 -1.01 9.08 -3.26
CA ARG A 9 -0.26 8.32 -4.25
C ARG A 9 -1.12 8.08 -5.49
N GLU A 10 -0.54 8.25 -6.67
CA GLU A 10 -1.15 7.75 -7.90
C GLU A 10 -0.93 6.25 -8.02
N LEU A 11 -2.00 5.52 -8.27
CA LEU A 11 -1.98 4.06 -8.41
C LEU A 11 -1.71 3.69 -9.87
N PRO A 12 -1.15 2.50 -10.16
CA PRO A 12 -1.02 2.02 -11.53
C PRO A 12 -2.39 1.90 -12.21
N ARG A 13 -2.43 2.19 -13.52
CA ARG A 13 -3.62 2.01 -14.37
C ARG A 13 -3.72 0.60 -14.95
N THR A 14 -2.67 -0.20 -14.79
CA THR A 14 -2.60 -1.55 -15.30
C THR A 14 -3.63 -2.45 -14.61
N VAL A 15 -4.31 -3.24 -15.42
CA VAL A 15 -5.33 -4.20 -14.99
C VAL A 15 -4.93 -5.58 -15.49
N GLY A 16 -4.37 -6.38 -14.58
CA GLY A 16 -4.22 -7.81 -14.70
C GLY A 16 -5.19 -8.55 -13.78
N LEU A 17 -5.19 -9.88 -13.88
CA LEU A 17 -5.95 -10.77 -13.01
C LEU A 17 -5.11 -12.01 -12.66
N SER A 18 -5.10 -12.36 -11.38
CA SER A 18 -4.57 -13.65 -10.92
C SER A 18 -5.42 -14.23 -9.80
N VAL A 19 -5.32 -15.54 -9.60
CA VAL A 19 -6.04 -16.26 -8.55
C VAL A 19 -5.04 -16.88 -7.59
N THR A 20 -5.25 -16.69 -6.29
CA THR A 20 -4.43 -17.28 -5.22
C THR A 20 -5.33 -17.77 -4.07
N GLY A 21 -4.73 -18.19 -2.96
CA GLY A 21 -5.43 -18.63 -1.76
C GLY A 21 -5.17 -20.09 -1.38
N GLY A 22 -5.73 -20.51 -0.26
CA GLY A 22 -5.52 -21.84 0.31
C GLY A 22 -6.63 -22.84 0.02
N ALA A 23 -7.64 -22.45 -0.77
CA ALA A 23 -8.75 -23.32 -1.15
C ALA A 23 -8.74 -23.62 -2.64
N SER A 24 -9.16 -24.84 -3.00
CA SER A 24 -9.47 -25.18 -4.37
C SER A 24 -10.86 -24.67 -4.75
N ALA A 25 -10.94 -24.12 -5.96
CA ALA A 25 -12.16 -23.59 -6.54
C ALA A 25 -12.05 -23.62 -8.06
N ASP A 26 -13.17 -23.72 -8.75
CA ASP A 26 -13.20 -23.43 -10.19
C ASP A 26 -13.78 -22.02 -10.38
N LEU A 27 -13.11 -21.20 -11.18
CA LEU A 27 -13.59 -19.88 -11.59
C LEU A 27 -13.95 -19.96 -13.07
N THR A 28 -15.20 -19.70 -13.41
CA THR A 28 -15.72 -19.75 -14.78
C THR A 28 -16.40 -18.44 -15.15
N ASP A 29 -16.71 -18.28 -16.44
CA ASP A 29 -17.43 -17.11 -16.95
C ASP A 29 -16.74 -15.78 -16.58
N ILE A 30 -15.39 -15.81 -16.54
CA ILE A 30 -14.58 -14.70 -16.06
C ILE A 30 -14.57 -13.63 -17.15
N VAL A 31 -15.12 -12.45 -16.84
CA VAL A 31 -15.15 -11.33 -17.77
C VAL A 31 -14.75 -10.04 -17.08
N VAL A 32 -13.76 -9.37 -17.66
CA VAL A 32 -13.34 -8.02 -17.24
C VAL A 32 -13.93 -6.99 -18.19
N THR A 33 -14.61 -5.99 -17.65
CA THR A 33 -15.17 -4.87 -18.42
C THR A 33 -14.65 -3.54 -17.89
N THR A 34 -13.97 -2.75 -18.71
CA THR A 34 -13.44 -1.44 -18.31
C THR A 34 -14.50 -0.34 -18.42
N GLU A 35 -14.26 0.81 -17.81
CA GLU A 35 -15.13 1.98 -17.92
C GLU A 35 -15.32 2.50 -19.36
N SER A 36 -14.38 2.24 -20.26
CA SER A 36 -14.51 2.58 -21.69
C SER A 36 -15.42 1.62 -22.45
N GLY A 37 -15.86 0.53 -21.81
CA GLY A 37 -16.67 -0.53 -22.39
C GLY A 37 -15.86 -1.63 -23.07
N GLU A 38 -14.52 -1.62 -22.96
CA GLU A 38 -13.70 -2.75 -23.41
C GLU A 38 -14.00 -3.97 -22.55
N ARG A 39 -14.26 -5.11 -23.20
CA ARG A 39 -14.68 -6.36 -22.55
C ARG A 39 -13.75 -7.49 -22.97
N VAL A 40 -13.15 -8.17 -21.99
CA VAL A 40 -12.25 -9.31 -22.21
C VAL A 40 -12.76 -10.52 -21.44
N GLU A 41 -13.03 -11.61 -22.16
CA GLU A 41 -13.37 -12.90 -21.59
C GLU A 41 -12.09 -13.70 -21.36
N LEU A 42 -11.93 -14.26 -20.16
CA LEU A 42 -10.77 -15.03 -19.77
C LEU A 42 -11.09 -16.53 -19.71
N PRO A 43 -10.11 -17.41 -19.93
CA PRO A 43 -10.32 -18.85 -19.78
C PRO A 43 -10.72 -19.23 -18.35
N ASP A 44 -11.50 -20.30 -18.23
CA ASP A 44 -11.82 -20.90 -16.93
C ASP A 44 -10.55 -21.31 -16.17
N ILE A 45 -10.56 -21.09 -14.86
CA ILE A 45 -9.44 -21.38 -13.97
C ILE A 45 -9.84 -22.49 -13.01
N ALA A 46 -9.22 -23.65 -13.18
CA ALA A 46 -9.34 -24.75 -12.24
C ALA A 46 -8.29 -24.60 -11.12
N TYR A 47 -8.60 -23.81 -10.09
CA TYR A 47 -7.66 -23.48 -9.01
C TYR A 47 -7.55 -24.62 -7.99
N ARG A 48 -6.31 -24.95 -7.60
CA ARG A 48 -6.00 -26.11 -6.74
C ARG A 48 -5.48 -25.73 -5.36
N GLY A 49 -5.59 -24.46 -4.96
CA GLY A 49 -5.17 -23.98 -3.65
C GLY A 49 -3.65 -23.85 -3.50
N ASN A 50 -2.90 -23.73 -4.60
CA ASN A 50 -1.45 -23.62 -4.58
C ASN A 50 -0.92 -22.58 -5.59
N GLY A 51 -0.17 -21.60 -5.06
CA GLY A 51 0.47 -20.54 -5.84
C GLY A 51 -0.52 -19.59 -6.53
N PRO A 52 -0.02 -18.55 -7.20
CA PRO A 52 -0.84 -17.72 -8.07
C PRO A 52 -1.03 -18.38 -9.44
N VAL A 53 -2.24 -18.29 -10.00
CA VAL A 53 -2.52 -18.56 -11.41
C VAL A 53 -2.81 -17.23 -12.09
N THR A 54 -1.85 -16.74 -12.88
CA THR A 54 -1.97 -15.48 -13.63
C THR A 54 -2.60 -15.72 -14.99
N THR A 55 -3.54 -14.88 -15.41
CA THR A 55 -4.29 -15.06 -16.67
C THR A 55 -3.60 -14.45 -17.89
N GLY A 56 -2.59 -13.61 -17.68
CA GLY A 56 -1.95 -12.83 -18.74
C GLY A 56 -2.79 -11.64 -19.23
N LEU A 57 -3.90 -11.33 -18.56
CA LEU A 57 -4.65 -10.10 -18.81
C LEU A 57 -3.74 -8.88 -18.67
N ALA A 58 -3.81 -7.97 -19.65
CA ALA A 58 -3.05 -6.74 -19.68
C ALA A 58 -3.91 -5.63 -20.31
N LEU A 59 -4.69 -4.95 -19.47
CA LEU A 59 -5.50 -3.79 -19.84
C LEU A 59 -5.02 -2.54 -19.10
N GLU A 60 -5.53 -1.37 -19.50
CA GLU A 60 -5.27 -0.09 -18.82
C GLU A 60 -6.61 0.62 -18.57
N ALA A 61 -6.97 0.84 -17.30
CA ALA A 61 -8.22 1.51 -16.92
C ALA A 61 -8.14 2.08 -15.50
N ASP A 62 -8.86 3.18 -15.25
CA ASP A 62 -9.03 3.71 -13.88
C ASP A 62 -10.14 2.98 -13.12
N SER A 63 -11.15 2.49 -13.85
CA SER A 63 -12.27 1.71 -13.29
C SER A 63 -12.64 0.53 -14.18
N TYR A 64 -13.07 -0.58 -13.56
CA TYR A 64 -13.48 -1.81 -14.25
C TYR A 64 -14.34 -2.70 -13.35
N THR A 65 -15.04 -3.65 -13.96
CA THR A 65 -15.70 -4.75 -13.25
C THR A 65 -15.08 -6.08 -13.62
N VAL A 66 -15.13 -7.03 -12.68
CA VAL A 66 -14.83 -8.44 -12.93
C VAL A 66 -16.06 -9.25 -12.57
N ASP A 67 -16.71 -9.81 -13.58
CA ASP A 67 -17.80 -10.76 -13.46
C ASP A 67 -17.22 -12.19 -13.50
N MET A 68 -17.67 -13.08 -12.63
CA MET A 68 -17.26 -14.50 -12.64
C MET A 68 -18.19 -15.39 -11.81
N THR A 69 -18.16 -16.68 -12.08
CA THR A 69 -18.73 -17.72 -11.22
C THR A 69 -17.61 -18.40 -10.46
N VAL A 70 -17.68 -18.41 -9.12
CA VAL A 70 -16.72 -19.11 -8.26
C VAL A 70 -17.40 -20.32 -7.62
N THR A 71 -16.95 -21.53 -7.96
CA THR A 71 -17.40 -22.78 -7.34
C THR A 71 -16.35 -23.27 -6.36
N TYR A 72 -16.65 -23.18 -5.08
CA TYR A 72 -15.77 -23.59 -3.99
C TYR A 72 -15.76 -25.12 -3.82
N HIS A 73 -14.58 -25.72 -3.66
CA HIS A 73 -14.42 -27.15 -3.44
C HIS A 73 -13.96 -27.48 -2.02
N GLU A 74 -12.73 -27.15 -1.64
CA GLU A 74 -12.19 -27.46 -0.30
C GLU A 74 -11.04 -26.53 0.11
N GLY A 75 -10.77 -26.42 1.41
CA GLY A 75 -9.71 -25.56 1.97
C GLY A 75 -10.14 -24.85 3.25
N MET A 76 -9.21 -24.16 3.92
CA MET A 76 -9.52 -23.42 5.15
C MET A 76 -9.57 -21.90 4.96
N TRP A 77 -8.79 -21.38 4.01
CA TRP A 77 -8.47 -19.96 3.91
C TRP A 77 -9.13 -19.25 2.72
N GLY A 78 -10.04 -19.94 2.01
CA GLY A 78 -10.75 -19.38 0.85
C GLY A 78 -9.89 -19.23 -0.40
N VAL A 79 -10.49 -18.64 -1.44
CA VAL A 79 -9.85 -18.27 -2.70
C VAL A 79 -9.82 -16.75 -2.81
N GLN A 80 -8.76 -16.22 -3.41
CA GLN A 80 -8.56 -14.79 -3.60
C GLN A 80 -8.41 -14.49 -5.08
N VAL A 81 -9.09 -13.45 -5.54
CA VAL A 81 -8.92 -12.89 -6.87
C VAL A 81 -8.17 -11.58 -6.74
N HIS A 82 -7.01 -11.51 -7.38
CA HIS A 82 -6.17 -10.32 -7.42
C HIS A 82 -6.40 -9.59 -8.73
N THR A 83 -6.52 -8.26 -8.69
CA THR A 83 -6.68 -7.41 -9.87
C THR A 83 -5.81 -6.14 -9.77
N GLY A 84 -5.58 -5.43 -10.87
CA GLY A 84 -4.66 -4.28 -10.91
C GLY A 84 -3.26 -4.69 -11.36
N ASP A 85 -2.19 -4.10 -10.81
CA ASP A 85 -0.82 -4.50 -11.13
C ASP A 85 -0.41 -5.77 -10.36
N VAL A 86 -0.99 -6.91 -10.78
CA VAL A 86 -0.80 -8.23 -10.14
C VAL A 86 0.62 -8.78 -10.22
N ASN A 87 1.51 -8.17 -11.00
CA ASN A 87 2.93 -8.52 -11.07
C ASN A 87 3.81 -7.56 -10.26
N GLY A 88 3.26 -6.42 -9.85
CA GLY A 88 3.92 -5.42 -9.05
C GLY A 88 3.51 -5.45 -7.57
N PRO A 89 4.02 -4.50 -6.79
CA PRO A 89 3.75 -4.41 -5.35
C PRO A 89 2.38 -3.80 -5.03
N ASP A 90 1.62 -3.35 -6.04
CA ASP A 90 0.37 -2.64 -5.90
C ASP A 90 -0.78 -3.35 -6.62
N HIS A 91 -1.68 -3.99 -5.86
CA HIS A 91 -2.83 -4.68 -6.44
C HIS A 91 -4.02 -4.70 -5.47
N ASN A 92 -5.15 -5.16 -5.98
CA ASN A 92 -6.42 -5.24 -5.28
C ASN A 92 -6.74 -6.71 -5.03
N VAL A 93 -7.41 -7.02 -3.93
CA VAL A 93 -7.74 -8.39 -3.55
C VAL A 93 -9.22 -8.47 -3.19
N ALA A 94 -9.93 -9.41 -3.81
CA ALA A 94 -11.24 -9.87 -3.36
C ALA A 94 -11.13 -11.30 -2.85
N SER A 95 -11.44 -11.50 -1.57
CA SER A 95 -11.41 -12.81 -0.90
C SER A 95 -12.80 -13.42 -0.84
N PHE A 96 -12.89 -14.72 -1.13
CA PHE A 96 -14.08 -15.53 -1.08
C PHE A 96 -13.86 -16.72 -0.15
N GLY A 97 -14.58 -16.77 0.96
CA GLY A 97 -14.34 -17.79 1.98
C GLY A 97 -15.30 -17.70 3.14
N ARG A 98 -14.74 -17.85 4.35
CA ARG A 98 -15.49 -17.72 5.61
C ARG A 98 -15.96 -16.28 5.87
N SER A 99 -15.35 -15.32 5.19
CA SER A 99 -15.84 -13.97 5.00
C SER A 99 -15.68 -13.60 3.52
N PHE A 100 -16.32 -12.50 3.13
CA PHE A 100 -15.90 -11.74 1.96
C PHE A 100 -15.06 -10.57 2.43
N GLU A 101 -13.93 -10.32 1.76
CA GLU A 101 -13.03 -9.23 2.13
C GLU A 101 -12.49 -8.55 0.87
N LEU A 102 -12.47 -7.22 0.89
CA LEU A 102 -11.84 -6.39 -0.11
C LEU A 102 -10.60 -5.78 0.52
N GLN A 103 -9.45 -6.06 -0.05
CA GLN A 103 -8.18 -5.51 0.40
C GLN A 103 -7.48 -4.77 -0.73
N LEU A 104 -6.58 -3.92 -0.28
CA LEU A 104 -5.77 -3.08 -1.11
C LEU A 104 -4.33 -3.26 -0.69
N VAL A 105 -3.51 -3.81 -1.59
CA VAL A 105 -2.08 -4.03 -1.36
C VAL A 105 -1.32 -2.85 -1.92
N ARG A 106 -0.57 -2.18 -1.05
CA ARG A 106 0.32 -1.08 -1.38
C ARG A 106 1.73 -1.46 -0.99
N GLU A 107 2.68 -1.38 -1.92
CA GLU A 107 4.09 -1.61 -1.59
C GLU A 107 4.33 -3.01 -0.96
N GLY A 108 3.51 -3.99 -1.35
CA GLY A 108 3.48 -5.34 -0.75
C GLY A 108 2.76 -5.45 0.61
N CYS A 109 2.20 -4.36 1.13
CA CYS A 109 1.46 -4.32 2.39
C CYS A 109 -0.06 -4.23 2.15
N GLY A 110 -0.80 -5.25 2.59
CA GLY A 110 -2.26 -5.31 2.48
C GLY A 110 -2.98 -4.53 3.57
N SER A 111 -3.94 -3.68 3.18
CA SER A 111 -4.90 -3.04 4.05
C SER A 111 -6.32 -3.47 3.68
N THR A 112 -7.13 -3.84 4.68
CA THR A 112 -8.54 -4.18 4.44
C THR A 112 -9.34 -2.90 4.22
N LEU A 113 -10.02 -2.81 3.08
CA LEU A 113 -10.97 -1.72 2.80
C LEU A 113 -12.31 -1.99 3.48
N ALA A 114 -12.79 -3.23 3.39
CA ALA A 114 -14.01 -3.68 4.03
C ALA A 114 -14.09 -5.21 4.01
N GLY A 115 -14.86 -5.78 4.94
CA GLY A 115 -15.13 -7.21 4.97
C GLY A 115 -16.41 -7.54 5.72
N THR A 116 -16.97 -8.71 5.46
CA THR A 116 -18.06 -9.27 6.27
C THR A 116 -17.50 -9.87 7.55
N GLU A 117 -18.37 -10.13 8.54
CA GLU A 117 -17.99 -10.93 9.70
C GLU A 117 -17.47 -12.30 9.26
N VAL A 118 -16.41 -12.78 9.92
CA VAL A 118 -15.82 -14.08 9.64
C VAL A 118 -16.68 -15.16 10.28
N SER A 119 -17.30 -15.99 9.46
CA SER A 119 -18.04 -17.17 9.92
C SER A 119 -17.12 -18.14 10.64
N MET A 120 -17.59 -18.72 11.76
CA MET A 120 -16.91 -19.85 12.41
C MET A 120 -17.08 -21.16 11.63
N ASP A 121 -18.12 -21.25 10.81
CA ASP A 121 -18.37 -22.39 9.95
C ASP A 121 -17.50 -22.34 8.69
N MET A 122 -17.06 -23.52 8.27
CA MET A 122 -16.36 -23.68 7.01
C MET A 122 -17.31 -23.44 5.83
N VAL A 123 -16.76 -22.88 4.74
CA VAL A 123 -17.49 -22.85 3.47
C VAL A 123 -17.78 -24.28 3.05
N ARG A 124 -19.02 -24.54 2.63
CA ARG A 124 -19.44 -25.87 2.21
C ARG A 124 -18.88 -26.16 0.81
N PRO A 125 -18.26 -27.33 0.58
CA PRO A 125 -17.95 -27.80 -0.77
C PRO A 125 -19.18 -27.73 -1.69
N GLY A 126 -18.99 -27.24 -2.92
CA GLY A 126 -20.05 -26.99 -3.88
C GLY A 126 -20.80 -25.67 -3.68
N THR A 127 -20.35 -24.79 -2.78
CA THR A 127 -20.88 -23.42 -2.72
C THR A 127 -20.51 -22.69 -4.00
N VAL A 128 -21.50 -22.05 -4.62
CA VAL A 128 -21.33 -21.27 -5.86
C VAL A 128 -21.63 -19.82 -5.56
N TRP A 129 -20.78 -18.92 -6.05
CA TRP A 129 -20.96 -17.48 -5.99
C TRP A 129 -20.91 -16.89 -7.39
N HIS A 130 -21.98 -16.23 -7.83
CA HIS A 130 -21.93 -15.40 -9.03
C HIS A 130 -21.50 -13.99 -8.60
N ALA A 131 -20.19 -13.76 -8.73
CA ALA A 131 -19.54 -12.58 -8.20
C ALA A 131 -19.42 -11.48 -9.24
N ARG A 132 -19.60 -10.25 -8.79
CA ARG A 132 -19.15 -9.05 -9.50
C ARG A 132 -18.31 -8.20 -8.56
N ILE A 133 -17.04 -8.03 -8.92
CA ILE A 133 -16.14 -7.09 -8.26
C ILE A 133 -16.20 -5.77 -9.02
N HIS A 134 -16.48 -4.68 -8.32
CA HIS A 134 -16.37 -3.33 -8.83
C HIS A 134 -15.06 -2.73 -8.33
N VAL A 135 -14.25 -2.22 -9.25
CA VAL A 135 -13.01 -1.52 -8.96
C VAL A 135 -13.11 -0.13 -9.56
N ALA A 136 -12.98 0.90 -8.73
CA ALA A 136 -12.95 2.30 -9.13
C ALA A 136 -11.73 2.99 -8.53
N ASP A 137 -11.30 4.08 -9.17
CA ASP A 137 -10.11 4.83 -8.78
C ASP A 137 -8.90 3.92 -8.53
N ARG A 138 -8.67 2.99 -9.48
CA ARG A 138 -7.56 2.04 -9.50
C ARG A 138 -7.47 1.15 -8.24
N GLY A 139 -8.61 0.91 -7.58
CA GLY A 139 -8.70 0.09 -6.37
C GLY A 139 -8.85 0.87 -5.08
N ALA A 140 -8.76 2.21 -5.10
CA ALA A 140 -9.05 3.01 -3.92
C ALA A 140 -10.53 2.95 -3.51
N ASP A 141 -11.44 2.55 -4.41
CA ASP A 141 -12.84 2.28 -4.11
C ASP A 141 -13.21 0.92 -4.70
N MET A 142 -13.71 0.03 -3.86
CA MET A 142 -14.08 -1.33 -4.26
C MET A 142 -15.42 -1.74 -3.66
N ALA A 143 -16.18 -2.51 -4.44
CA ALA A 143 -17.39 -3.17 -3.97
C ALA A 143 -17.49 -4.59 -4.51
N LEU A 144 -18.16 -5.46 -3.77
CA LEU A 144 -18.46 -6.83 -4.16
C LEU A 144 -19.96 -7.07 -4.12
N GLU A 145 -20.48 -7.59 -5.22
CA GLU A 145 -21.83 -8.15 -5.32
C GLU A 145 -21.75 -9.67 -5.48
N ILE A 146 -22.71 -10.38 -4.88
CA ILE A 146 -22.93 -11.81 -5.08
C ILE A 146 -24.40 -11.99 -5.46
N ASP A 147 -24.65 -12.70 -6.56
CA ASP A 147 -26.01 -12.90 -7.10
C ASP A 147 -26.77 -11.58 -7.33
N GLY A 148 -26.04 -10.52 -7.71
CA GLY A 148 -26.58 -9.17 -7.91
C GLY A 148 -26.99 -8.44 -6.63
N GLN A 149 -26.61 -8.94 -5.46
CA GLN A 149 -26.82 -8.28 -4.17
C GLN A 149 -25.50 -7.70 -3.66
N PRO A 150 -25.46 -6.42 -3.22
CA PRO A 150 -24.28 -5.85 -2.57
C PRO A 150 -23.95 -6.59 -1.28
N ILE A 151 -22.70 -7.03 -1.14
CA ILE A 151 -22.21 -7.73 0.05
C ILE A 151 -21.33 -6.82 0.90
N VAL A 152 -20.37 -6.15 0.27
CA VAL A 152 -19.39 -5.32 0.95
C VAL A 152 -18.87 -4.24 0.01
N ALA A 153 -18.61 -3.05 0.55
CA ALA A 153 -17.97 -1.96 -0.17
C ALA A 153 -17.04 -1.20 0.78
N GLY A 154 -15.89 -0.77 0.27
CA GLY A 154 -14.87 -0.11 1.05
C GLY A 154 -14.10 0.90 0.20
N ARG A 155 -13.60 1.94 0.86
CA ARG A 155 -12.78 2.98 0.24
C ARG A 155 -11.53 3.20 1.06
N GLU A 156 -10.40 3.32 0.38
CA GLU A 156 -9.10 3.69 0.96
C GLU A 156 -9.20 5.06 1.62
N ALA A 157 -8.66 5.17 2.83
CA ALA A 157 -8.43 6.49 3.41
C ALA A 157 -7.29 7.16 2.63
N ALA A 158 -7.61 8.22 1.89
CA ALA A 158 -6.72 8.83 0.89
C ALA A 158 -5.43 9.47 1.47
N ASP A 159 -5.32 9.52 2.79
CA ASP A 159 -4.39 10.39 3.50
C ASP A 159 -3.45 9.54 4.35
N GLU A 160 -2.33 9.15 3.78
CA GLU A 160 -1.24 8.50 4.53
C GLU A 160 -0.23 9.55 5.01
N PRO A 161 0.08 9.63 6.31
CA PRO A 161 1.15 10.48 6.81
C PRO A 161 2.50 9.88 6.39
N ARG A 162 2.96 10.24 5.18
CA ARG A 162 4.29 9.86 4.65
C ARG A 162 5.43 10.75 5.16
N ARG A 163 5.12 11.63 6.13
CA ARG A 163 6.06 12.56 6.76
C ARG A 163 5.83 12.57 8.26
N THR A 164 6.88 12.32 9.01
CA THR A 164 6.86 12.47 10.46
C THR A 164 8.07 13.28 10.88
N VAL A 165 7.82 14.44 11.50
CA VAL A 165 8.83 15.15 12.29
C VAL A 165 8.61 14.81 13.75
N SER A 166 9.61 14.22 14.40
CA SER A 166 9.58 13.99 15.85
C SER A 166 10.80 14.58 16.52
N VAL A 167 10.65 14.93 17.80
CA VAL A 167 11.68 15.63 18.58
C VAL A 167 12.03 14.79 19.80
N ALA A 168 13.31 14.66 20.07
CA ALA A 168 13.82 14.15 21.34
C ALA A 168 14.88 15.12 21.89
N ARG A 169 14.84 15.40 23.20
CA ARG A 169 15.78 16.33 23.84
C ARG A 169 16.63 15.59 24.86
N ASP A 170 17.95 15.63 24.67
CA ASP A 170 18.92 15.23 25.68
C ASP A 170 19.34 16.48 26.48
N SER A 171 18.67 16.67 27.62
CA SER A 171 18.94 17.82 28.49
C SER A 171 20.31 17.74 29.18
N ALA A 172 20.87 16.53 29.35
CA ALA A 172 22.17 16.34 29.99
C ALA A 172 23.32 16.61 29.01
N GLY A 173 23.16 16.19 27.74
CA GLY A 173 24.09 16.46 26.66
C GLY A 173 23.94 17.85 26.03
N GLY A 174 22.85 18.56 26.30
CA GLY A 174 22.55 19.86 25.69
C GLY A 174 22.13 19.77 24.22
N VAL A 175 21.73 18.59 23.74
CA VAL A 175 21.44 18.32 22.32
C VAL A 175 19.94 18.10 22.12
N THR A 176 19.42 18.70 21.05
CA THR A 176 18.08 18.44 20.53
C THR A 176 18.20 17.61 19.25
N TYR A 177 17.47 16.51 19.19
CA TYR A 177 17.39 15.64 18.03
C TYR A 177 16.04 15.84 17.31
N LEU A 178 16.11 16.18 16.04
CA LEU A 178 14.97 16.17 15.13
C LEU A 178 15.05 14.90 14.29
N ARG A 179 13.96 14.16 14.15
CA ARG A 179 13.87 13.02 13.25
C ARG A 179 12.93 13.40 12.12
N VAL A 180 13.41 13.29 10.89
CA VAL A 180 12.65 13.61 9.68
C VAL A 180 12.58 12.36 8.81
N VAL A 181 11.37 11.95 8.46
CA VAL A 181 11.13 10.85 7.53
C VAL A 181 10.57 11.40 6.23
N ASN A 182 11.21 11.06 5.11
CA ASN A 182 10.66 11.26 3.78
C ASN A 182 10.47 9.91 3.09
N ALA A 183 9.25 9.38 3.15
CA ALA A 183 8.87 8.12 2.50
C ALA A 183 8.30 8.38 1.09
N MET A 184 8.94 9.26 0.32
CA MET A 184 8.51 9.70 -1.01
C MET A 184 9.62 9.47 -2.03
N ALA A 185 9.24 9.34 -3.30
CA ALA A 185 10.18 9.19 -4.43
C ALA A 185 10.97 10.46 -4.77
N ASP A 186 10.48 11.62 -4.35
CA ASP A 186 11.14 12.91 -4.58
C ASP A 186 11.69 13.51 -3.28
N PRO A 187 12.79 14.28 -3.35
CA PRO A 187 13.23 15.12 -2.23
C PRO A 187 12.15 16.11 -1.81
N VAL A 188 12.13 16.44 -0.52
CA VAL A 188 11.15 17.34 0.06
C VAL A 188 11.80 18.40 0.92
N SER A 189 11.33 19.64 0.78
CA SER A 189 11.64 20.72 1.69
C SER A 189 10.70 20.68 2.91
N VAL A 190 11.26 20.54 4.09
CA VAL A 190 10.57 20.47 5.38
C VAL A 190 10.82 21.76 6.15
N ASP A 191 9.75 22.47 6.50
CA ASP A 191 9.84 23.64 7.38
C ASP A 191 9.91 23.17 8.83
N LEU A 192 11.04 23.46 9.49
CA LEU A 192 11.31 23.17 10.88
C LEU A 192 11.26 24.44 11.74
N SER A 193 10.97 25.61 11.18
CA SER A 193 11.03 26.90 11.87
C SER A 193 10.20 26.90 13.15
N GLN A 194 8.95 26.45 13.06
CA GLN A 194 8.05 26.39 14.21
C GLN A 194 8.54 25.42 15.30
N VAL A 195 9.14 24.29 14.90
CA VAL A 195 9.71 23.32 15.83
C VAL A 195 10.96 23.89 16.51
N LEU A 196 11.85 24.51 15.74
CA LEU A 196 13.08 25.11 16.24
C LEU A 196 12.81 26.29 17.18
N ASP A 197 11.81 27.10 16.86
CA ASP A 197 11.36 28.23 17.68
C ASP A 197 10.69 27.76 18.97
N ALA A 198 9.80 26.76 18.90
CA ALA A 198 9.16 26.18 20.08
C ALA A 198 10.14 25.50 21.05
N LEU A 199 11.33 25.12 20.57
CA LEU A 199 12.38 24.48 21.35
C LEU A 199 13.45 25.46 21.88
N ASP A 200 13.31 26.75 21.56
CA ASP A 200 14.27 27.83 21.86
C ASP A 200 15.70 27.53 21.37
N VAL A 201 15.82 26.90 20.19
CA VAL A 201 17.14 26.55 19.62
C VAL A 201 17.86 27.82 19.13
N PRO A 202 19.04 28.15 19.67
CA PRO A 202 19.79 29.34 19.27
C PRO A 202 20.18 29.31 17.80
N VAL A 203 20.17 30.48 17.15
CA VAL A 203 20.57 30.63 15.74
C VAL A 203 21.97 30.07 15.48
N SER A 204 22.91 30.25 16.41
CA SER A 204 24.27 29.69 16.29
C SER A 204 24.29 28.16 16.23
N SER A 205 23.40 27.49 16.96
CA SER A 205 23.28 26.02 16.94
C SER A 205 22.62 25.52 15.67
N ARG A 206 21.70 26.31 15.07
CA ARG A 206 21.08 26.01 13.77
C ARG A 206 22.11 26.01 12.62
N ALA A 207 23.15 26.84 12.71
CA ALA A 207 24.22 26.91 11.71
C ALA A 207 25.22 25.73 11.78
N ALA A 208 25.23 25.00 12.90
CA ALA A 208 26.23 23.96 13.19
C ALA A 208 25.61 22.57 13.42
N ALA A 209 24.41 22.34 12.89
CA ALA A 209 23.73 21.06 13.04
C ALA A 209 24.41 19.96 12.20
N THR A 210 24.27 18.72 12.66
CA THR A 210 24.75 17.52 11.94
C THR A 210 23.56 16.63 11.64
N ALA A 211 23.41 16.24 10.37
CA ALA A 211 22.39 15.28 9.95
C ALA A 211 23.04 13.91 9.69
N THR A 212 22.56 12.88 10.37
CA THR A 212 22.82 11.48 10.05
C THR A 212 21.68 10.97 9.17
N VAL A 213 21.97 10.60 7.93
CA VAL A 213 20.96 10.31 6.91
C VAL A 213 21.11 8.88 6.42
N LEU A 214 20.08 8.08 6.59
CA LEU A 214 19.89 6.84 5.86
C LEU A 214 19.00 7.14 4.65
N THR A 215 19.45 6.77 3.46
CA THR A 215 18.74 7.00 2.19
C THR A 215 18.93 5.79 1.29
N ALA A 216 17.97 5.54 0.40
CA ALA A 216 18.05 4.48 -0.60
C ALA A 216 17.62 5.01 -1.97
N ASP A 217 18.31 4.58 -3.04
CA ASP A 217 17.86 4.83 -4.41
C ASP A 217 16.65 3.95 -4.76
N ASP A 218 16.59 2.74 -4.19
CA ASP A 218 15.45 1.82 -4.24
C ASP A 218 14.97 1.50 -2.81
N PRO A 219 13.75 1.92 -2.42
CA PRO A 219 13.22 1.67 -1.08
C PRO A 219 12.97 0.19 -0.77
N TYR A 220 12.91 -0.68 -1.79
CA TYR A 220 12.71 -2.11 -1.65
C TYR A 220 14.00 -2.92 -1.72
N ALA A 221 15.15 -2.26 -1.83
CA ALA A 221 16.44 -2.93 -1.87
C ALA A 221 16.74 -3.65 -0.54
N GLY A 222 17.19 -4.90 -0.64
CA GLY A 222 17.64 -5.69 0.49
C GLY A 222 17.17 -7.14 0.38
N VAL A 223 18.04 -8.08 0.77
CA VAL A 223 17.72 -9.50 0.79
C VAL A 223 17.95 -10.02 2.20
N HIS A 224 16.99 -10.78 2.72
CA HIS A 224 17.08 -11.34 4.06
C HIS A 224 18.34 -12.20 4.22
N GLY A 225 19.17 -11.85 5.22
CA GLY A 225 20.42 -12.54 5.52
C GLY A 225 21.65 -12.01 4.79
N GLU A 226 21.48 -11.00 3.93
CA GLU A 226 22.59 -10.31 3.25
C GLU A 226 22.95 -8.99 3.94
N GLU A 227 24.09 -8.42 3.52
CA GLU A 227 24.51 -7.11 3.99
C GLU A 227 23.51 -6.02 3.54
N ALA A 228 23.19 -5.09 4.44
CA ALA A 228 22.28 -4.00 4.11
C ALA A 228 22.83 -3.17 2.94
N PRO A 229 22.03 -2.89 1.89
CA PRO A 229 22.48 -2.17 0.71
C PRO A 229 22.78 -0.69 0.99
N THR A 230 22.34 -0.18 2.12
CA THR A 230 22.48 1.23 2.51
C THR A 230 23.02 1.35 3.93
N ARG A 231 23.72 2.45 4.20
CA ARG A 231 24.27 2.78 5.52
C ARG A 231 24.04 4.25 5.82
N PRO A 232 23.80 4.64 7.09
CA PRO A 232 23.66 6.03 7.46
C PRO A 232 24.95 6.81 7.18
N VAL A 233 24.82 8.02 6.65
CA VAL A 233 25.94 8.93 6.36
C VAL A 233 25.74 10.22 7.14
N GLU A 234 26.77 10.66 7.85
CA GLU A 234 26.78 11.96 8.51
C GLU A 234 27.16 13.07 7.53
N ARG A 235 26.44 14.17 7.59
CA ARG A 235 26.71 15.37 6.81
C ARG A 235 26.37 16.64 7.59
N PRO A 236 27.13 17.74 7.39
CA PRO A 236 26.75 19.04 7.91
C PRO A 236 25.34 19.43 7.44
N CYS A 237 24.57 20.05 8.33
CA CYS A 237 23.21 20.51 8.06
C CYS A 237 23.08 21.96 8.52
N GLU A 238 22.62 22.81 7.61
CA GLU A 238 22.34 24.22 7.91
C GLU A 238 20.83 24.39 8.06
N LEU A 239 20.40 24.93 9.20
CA LEU A 239 18.99 25.14 9.53
C LEU A 239 18.67 26.62 9.81
N MET A 240 19.47 27.56 9.30
CA MET A 240 19.28 29.00 9.57
C MET A 240 17.99 29.52 8.95
N SER A 241 17.67 29.01 7.76
CA SER A 241 16.40 29.29 7.09
C SER A 241 15.20 28.61 7.75
N GLY A 242 15.44 27.69 8.69
CA GLY A 242 14.44 26.78 9.23
C GLY A 242 14.06 25.64 8.29
N MET A 243 14.57 25.63 7.05
CA MET A 243 14.24 24.60 6.06
C MET A 243 15.26 23.46 6.08
N TYR A 244 14.77 22.23 5.97
CA TYR A 244 15.58 21.03 5.75
C TYR A 244 15.16 20.33 4.46
N GLU A 245 16.11 20.03 3.57
CA GLU A 245 15.86 19.24 2.37
C GLU A 245 16.10 17.74 2.66
N ALA A 246 15.01 17.01 2.88
CA ALA A 246 15.06 15.58 3.10
C ALA A 246 15.13 14.84 1.75
N PRO A 247 16.14 13.98 1.51
CA PRO A 247 16.23 13.20 0.28
C PRO A 247 15.03 12.26 0.11
N ALA A 248 14.78 11.80 -1.12
CA ALA A 248 13.84 10.71 -1.40
C ALA A 248 14.18 9.48 -0.55
N TRP A 249 13.15 8.75 -0.11
CA TRP A 249 13.28 7.50 0.66
C TRP A 249 14.31 7.58 1.80
N SER A 250 14.17 8.59 2.66
CA SER A 250 15.16 8.87 3.71
C SER A 250 14.60 8.89 5.11
N PHE A 251 15.46 8.47 6.04
CA PHE A 251 15.33 8.68 7.48
C PHE A 251 16.52 9.52 7.94
N THR A 252 16.24 10.70 8.45
CA THR A 252 17.26 11.63 8.94
C THR A 252 17.11 11.86 10.43
N VAL A 253 18.24 11.83 11.14
CA VAL A 253 18.36 12.38 12.51
C VAL A 253 19.25 13.62 12.44
N ILE A 254 18.71 14.77 12.82
CA ILE A 254 19.45 16.03 12.92
C ILE A 254 19.74 16.31 14.39
N ALA A 255 21.02 16.39 14.73
CA ALA A 255 21.49 16.82 16.04
C ALA A 255 21.77 18.32 16.02
N VAL A 256 21.17 19.05 16.96
CA VAL A 256 21.31 20.50 17.11
C VAL A 256 21.72 20.80 18.55
N GLY A 257 22.89 21.40 18.74
CA GLY A 257 23.50 21.67 20.05
C GLY A 257 24.39 22.91 20.05
#